data_AF-A0A941WJK1-F1
#
_entry.id   AF-A0A941WJK1-F1
#
_cell.length_a   1.000
_cell.length_b   1.000
_cell.length_c   1.000
_cell.angle_alpha   90.00
_cell.angle_beta   90.00
_cell.angle_gamma   90.00
#
_symmetry.space_group_name_H-M   'P 1'
#
loop_
_entity.id
_entity.type
_entity.pdbx_description
1 polymer ?
#
loop_
_entity_poly.entity_id
_entity_poly.type
_entity_poly.pdbx_seq_one_letter_code
_entity_poly.pdbx_strand_id
1 'polypeptide(L)' 'MERIIKEKNIDLSVGKVLDAVKTITTIRVKMPENEEIYTKTLFLTDKHRAIRSLFDFADEPK' A
#
# COMPACT_ATOMS: atom_id res chain seq x y z
N MET A 1 4.76 9.16 -12.71
CA MET A 1 4.56 7.75 -12.33
C MET A 1 5.23 6.79 -13.32
N GLU A 2 5.07 6.96 -14.63
CA GLU A 2 5.70 6.08 -15.64
C GLU A 2 7.21 5.88 -15.46
N ARG A 3 7.93 6.97 -15.18
CA ARG A 3 9.37 6.94 -14.91
C ARG A 3 9.72 6.07 -13.68
N ILE A 4 8.98 6.23 -12.59
CA ILE A 4 9.22 5.50 -11.32
C ILE A 4 8.91 4.00 -11.50
N ILE A 5 7.86 3.65 -12.24
CA ILE A 5 7.50 2.26 -12.54
C ILE A 5 8.61 1.58 -13.34
N LYS A 6 9.19 2.29 -14.33
CA LYS A 6 10.35 1.82 -15.10
C LYS A 6 11.61 1.70 -14.25
N GLU A 7 11.90 2.69 -13.40
CA GLU A 7 13.05 2.69 -12.48
C GLU A 7 12.95 1.58 -11.43
N LYS A 8 11.73 1.25 -10.97
CA LYS A 8 11.45 0.18 -9.99
C LYS A 8 11.27 -1.20 -10.62
N ASN A 9 11.43 -1.33 -11.94
CA ASN A 9 11.32 -2.58 -12.71
C ASN A 9 9.98 -3.33 -12.49
N ILE A 10 8.88 -2.58 -12.38
CA ILE A 10 7.55 -3.16 -12.17
C ILE A 10 6.93 -3.45 -13.54
N ASP A 11 6.63 -4.74 -13.79
CA ASP A 11 6.00 -5.22 -15.02
C ASP A 11 4.48 -4.95 -15.06
N LEU A 12 4.07 -3.72 -14.71
CA LEU A 12 2.67 -3.29 -14.72
C LEU A 12 2.55 -1.95 -15.45
N SER A 13 1.54 -1.83 -16.31
CA SER A 13 1.19 -0.54 -16.88
C SER A 13 0.66 0.41 -15.80
N VAL A 14 0.78 1.71 -16.04
CA VAL A 14 0.28 2.75 -15.11
C VAL A 14 -1.18 2.52 -14.73
N GLY A 15 -2.04 2.16 -15.70
CA GLY A 15 -3.44 1.87 -15.44
C GLY A 15 -3.62 0.70 -14.46
N LYS A 16 -2.89 -0.40 -14.68
CA LYS A 16 -2.93 -1.57 -13.78
C LYS A 16 -2.41 -1.23 -12.37
N VAL A 17 -1.41 -0.35 -12.26
CA VAL A 17 -0.93 0.15 -10.97
C VAL A 17 -2.03 0.94 -10.27
N LEU A 18 -2.70 1.86 -10.96
CA LEU A 18 -3.80 2.66 -10.40
C LEU A 18 -4.97 1.78 -9.95
N ASP A 19 -5.33 0.76 -10.71
CA ASP A 19 -6.39 -0.18 -10.30
C ASP A 19 -6.01 -1.02 -9.08
N ALA A 20 -4.73 -1.43 -8.99
CA ALA A 20 -4.23 -2.11 -7.81
C ALA A 20 -4.24 -1.19 -6.58
N VAL A 21 -3.85 0.08 -6.71
CA VAL A 21 -3.88 1.05 -5.59
C VAL A 21 -5.30 1.25 -5.06
N LYS A 22 -6.31 1.36 -5.93
CA LYS A 22 -7.71 1.57 -5.52
C LYS A 22 -8.27 0.46 -4.62
N THR A 23 -7.69 -0.73 -4.67
CA THR A 23 -8.16 -1.91 -3.93
C THR A 23 -7.30 -2.25 -2.72
N ILE A 24 -6.16 -1.57 -2.54
CA ILE A 24 -5.38 -1.64 -1.30
C ILE A 24 -6.18 -0.94 -0.19
N THR A 25 -6.32 -1.63 0.94
CA THR A 25 -7.10 -1.15 2.08
C THR A 25 -6.18 -0.96 3.28
N THR A 26 -6.29 0.19 3.95
CA THR A 26 -5.62 0.46 5.22
C THR A 26 -6.64 0.43 6.34
N ILE A 27 -6.42 -0.42 7.33
CA ILE A 27 -7.26 -0.50 8.53
C ILE A 27 -6.57 0.31 9.62
N ARG A 28 -7.37 1.11 10.34
CA ARG A 28 -6.96 1.86 11.51
C ARG A 28 -7.83 1.43 12.68
N VAL A 29 -7.21 0.89 13.72
CA VAL A 29 -7.88 0.43 14.93
C VAL A 29 -7.40 1.28 16.10
N LYS A 30 -8.31 1.98 16.77
CA LYS A 30 -8.01 2.64 18.04
C LYS A 30 -8.17 1.61 19.15
N MET A 31 -7.09 1.31 19.85
CA MET A 31 -7.14 0.41 20.99
C MET A 31 -7.82 1.11 22.17
N PRO A 32 -8.78 0.46 22.83
CA PRO A 32 -9.49 1.05 23.95
C PRO A 32 -8.63 1.16 25.21
N GLU A 33 -7.56 0.37 25.32
CA GLU A 33 -6.78 0.20 26.55
C GLU A 33 -5.71 1.28 26.75
N ASN A 34 -5.12 1.77 25.66
CA ASN A 34 -4.02 2.73 25.68
C ASN A 34 -4.21 3.89 24.69
N GLU A 35 -5.38 3.99 24.06
CA GLU A 35 -5.74 4.97 23.04
C GLU A 35 -4.84 4.99 21.78
N GLU A 36 -3.92 4.04 21.65
CA GLU A 36 -3.03 3.92 20.50
C GLU A 36 -3.82 3.58 19.23
N ILE A 37 -3.37 4.13 18.10
CA ILE A 37 -3.98 3.85 16.79
C ILE A 37 -3.07 2.91 16.01
N TYR A 38 -3.47 1.65 15.95
CA TYR A 38 -2.84 0.63 15.12
C TYR A 38 -3.27 0.83 13.68
N THR A 39 -2.33 1.20 12.83
CA THR A 39 -2.56 1.33 11.39
C THR A 39 -1.88 0.19 10.69
N LYS A 40 -2.60 -0.50 9.81
CA LYS A 40 -2.05 -1.60 9.02
C LYS A 40 -2.60 -1.59 7.60
N THR A 41 -1.71 -1.66 6.62
CA THR A 41 -2.09 -1.72 5.21
C THR A 41 -2.12 -3.17 4.73
N LEU A 42 -3.22 -3.56 4.08
CA LEU A 42 -3.47 -4.92 3.62
C LEU A 42 -3.11 -5.11 2.15
N PHE A 43 -2.04 -5.85 1.89
CA PHE A 43 -1.61 -6.27 0.54
C PHE A 43 -2.14 -7.67 0.21
N LEU A 44 -3.46 -7.75 -0.04
CA LEU A 44 -4.17 -9.02 -0.22
C LEU A 44 -3.86 -9.75 -1.54
N THR A 45 -3.45 -9.04 -2.59
CA THR A 45 -3.18 -9.62 -3.91
C THR A 45 -1.72 -9.48 -4.32
N ASP A 46 -1.26 -10.32 -5.26
CA ASP A 46 0.09 -10.21 -5.82
C ASP A 46 0.31 -8.87 -6.53
N LYS A 47 -0.75 -8.29 -7.12
CA LYS A 47 -0.71 -6.94 -7.69
C LYS A 47 -0.38 -5.90 -6.62
N HIS A 48 -0.97 -6.01 -5.43
CA HIS A 48 -0.69 -5.10 -4.32
C HIS A 48 0.77 -5.21 -3.88
N ARG A 49 1.30 -6.43 -3.79
CA ARG A 49 2.72 -6.67 -3.43
C ARG A 49 3.67 -6.11 -4.48
N ALA A 50 3.36 -6.28 -5.77
CA ALA A 50 4.16 -5.76 -6.87
C ALA A 50 4.27 -4.22 -6.87
N ILE A 51 3.23 -3.52 -6.40
CA ILE A 51 3.22 -2.05 -6.32
C ILE A 51 3.60 -1.53 -4.92
N ARG A 52 3.86 -2.40 -3.95
CA ARG A 52 4.17 -2.00 -2.57
C ARG A 52 5.38 -1.07 -2.51
N SER A 53 6.41 -1.33 -3.29
CA SER A 53 7.64 -0.53 -3.33
C SER A 53 7.49 0.87 -3.93
N LEU A 54 6.31 1.20 -4.50
CA LEU A 54 6.00 2.52 -5.04
C LEU A 54 5.45 3.50 -4.01
N PHE A 55 4.92 3.00 -2.90
CA PHE A 55 4.22 3.82 -1.93
C PHE A 55 4.70 3.48 -0.52
N ASP A 56 4.87 4.51 0.28
CA ASP A 56 5.20 4.36 1.70
C ASP A 56 3.89 4.27 2.47
N PHE A 57 3.48 3.04 2.75
CA PHE A 57 2.24 2.78 3.47
C PHE A 57 2.52 2.82 4.97
N ALA A 58 1.72 3.58 5.71
CA ALA A 58 1.88 3.78 7.15
C ALA A 58 1.56 2.47 7.91
N ASP A 59 2.55 1.59 8.04
CA ASP A 59 2.47 0.36 8.84
C ASP A 59 3.09 0.56 10.24
N GLU A 60 3.33 1.80 10.67
CA GLU A 60 3.96 2.11 11.94
C GLU A 60 2.94 2.50 13.01
N PRO A 61 3.04 1.94 14.24
CA PRO A 61 2.41 2.53 15.41
C PRO A 61 3.05 3.90 15.66
N LYS A 62 2.22 4.94 15.77
CA LYS A 62 2.64 6.28 16.23
C LYS A 62 2.40 6.41 17.72
#